data_AF-A0A920I723-F1
#
_entry.id   AF-A0A920I723-F1
#
_cell.length_a   1.000
_cell.length_b   1.000
_cell.length_c   1.000
_cell.angle_alpha   90.00
_cell.angle_beta   90.00
_cell.angle_gamma   90.00
#
_symmetry.space_group_name_H-M   'P 1'
#
loop_
_entity.id
_entity.type
_entity.pdbx_description
1 polymer ?
#
loop_
_entity_poly.entity_id
_entity_poly.type
_entity_poly.pdbx_seq_one_letter_code
_entity_poly.pdbx_strand_id
1 'polypeptide(L)'
;MTHIRTTHVGSLPRSQEVTDFLFSKEKNQAYNATHFDEVMKKHVDLIVSRQKDCGIDIVSDGETSKISYATYVKDRYTGFSGDSPRNAPADLIMFPTFLQRLADSGGTPEYTRPMCTGEVKPLSNSELKKDISNLKSAIQKYGNIHGFMNAASPGVISLFLQIISTQTGDLSSCTCRCFEG
;
A
#
# COMPACT_ATOMS: atom_id res chain seq x y z
N MET A 1 22.08 26.84 -16.84
CA MET A 1 21.68 25.43 -17.08
C MET A 1 20.31 25.23 -16.49
N THR A 2 19.40 24.58 -17.22
CA THR A 2 18.04 24.27 -16.74
C THR A 2 18.09 23.04 -15.84
N HIS A 3 17.49 23.11 -14.66
CA HIS A 3 17.40 21.98 -13.74
C HIS A 3 16.20 21.09 -14.11
N ILE A 4 16.45 19.81 -14.37
CA ILE A 4 15.38 18.80 -14.51
C ILE A 4 15.09 18.25 -13.11
N ARG A 5 13.85 18.35 -12.65
CA ARG A 5 13.46 17.80 -11.33
C ARG A 5 13.39 16.28 -11.37
N THR A 6 13.88 15.65 -10.31
CA THR A 6 13.99 14.21 -10.13
C THR A 6 13.03 13.73 -9.04
N THR A 7 12.50 12.52 -9.25
CA THR A 7 11.64 11.82 -8.30
C THR A 7 11.65 10.32 -8.64
N HIS A 8 10.88 9.54 -7.90
CA HIS A 8 10.71 8.10 -8.11
C HIS A 8 9.23 7.71 -7.98
N VAL A 9 8.92 6.41 -8.02
CA VAL A 9 7.53 5.94 -8.15
C VAL A 9 6.80 5.61 -6.85
N GLY A 10 7.50 5.48 -5.72
CA GLY A 10 6.86 5.40 -4.40
C GLY A 10 7.64 4.54 -3.43
N SER A 11 7.27 3.26 -3.32
CA SER A 11 7.86 2.31 -2.36
C SER A 11 9.40 2.31 -2.35
N LEU A 12 9.97 2.30 -1.14
CA LEU A 12 11.41 2.22 -0.89
C LEU A 12 11.73 1.07 0.09
N PRO A 13 12.98 0.57 0.13
CA PRO A 13 13.38 -0.48 1.05
C PRO A 13 13.06 -0.14 2.52
N ARG A 14 12.43 -1.11 3.21
CA ARG A 14 12.02 -0.99 4.61
C ARG A 14 13.02 -1.69 5.52
N SER A 15 13.11 -1.22 6.76
CA SER A 15 13.86 -1.95 7.79
C SER A 15 13.14 -3.26 8.12
N GLN A 16 13.87 -4.20 8.73
CA GLN A 16 13.26 -5.43 9.24
C GLN A 16 12.18 -5.11 10.28
N GLU A 17 12.43 -4.15 11.17
CA GLU A 17 11.48 -3.75 12.21
C GLU A 17 10.15 -3.22 11.63
N VAL A 18 10.20 -2.37 10.60
CA VAL A 18 9.00 -1.92 9.88
C VAL A 18 8.26 -3.12 9.27
N THR A 19 9.02 -4.03 8.65
CA THR A 19 8.46 -5.21 7.98
C THR A 19 7.76 -6.14 8.98
N ASP A 20 8.39 -6.42 10.12
CA ASP A 20 7.84 -7.26 11.20
C ASP A 20 6.52 -6.67 11.71
N PHE A 21 6.48 -5.36 11.95
CA PHE A 21 5.27 -4.66 12.36
C PHE A 21 4.13 -4.75 11.34
N LEU A 22 4.44 -4.56 10.06
CA LEU A 22 3.43 -4.68 9.00
C LEU A 22 2.88 -6.10 8.91
N PHE A 23 3.73 -7.12 9.09
CA PHE A 23 3.28 -8.52 9.12
C PHE A 23 2.49 -8.87 10.38
N SER A 24 2.87 -8.35 11.56
CA SER A 24 2.07 -8.52 12.77
C SER A 24 0.68 -7.90 12.61
N LYS A 25 0.59 -6.68 12.04
CA LYS A 25 -0.69 -6.04 11.71
C LYS A 25 -1.49 -6.87 10.71
N GLU A 26 -0.86 -7.34 9.63
CA GLU A 26 -1.49 -8.18 8.60
C GLU A 26 -2.06 -9.49 9.18
N LYS A 27 -1.34 -10.11 10.12
CA LYS A 27 -1.73 -11.38 10.77
C LYS A 27 -2.64 -11.18 11.99
N ASN A 28 -3.10 -9.96 12.27
CA ASN A 28 -3.86 -9.60 13.48
C ASN A 28 -3.17 -10.04 14.78
N GLN A 29 -1.84 -10.05 14.80
CA GLN A 29 -1.05 -10.36 15.99
C GLN A 29 -0.96 -9.13 16.87
N ALA A 30 -0.88 -9.33 18.19
CA ALA A 30 -0.70 -8.23 19.12
C ALA A 30 0.66 -7.56 18.92
N TYR A 31 0.67 -6.23 18.84
CA TYR A 31 1.87 -5.41 18.78
C TYR A 31 1.66 -4.10 19.56
N ASN A 32 2.75 -3.45 19.97
CA ASN A 32 2.65 -2.17 20.66
C ASN A 32 2.38 -1.05 19.64
N ALA A 33 1.18 -0.46 19.69
CA ALA A 33 0.76 0.58 18.74
C ALA A 33 1.59 1.87 18.84
N THR A 34 2.04 2.25 20.04
CA THR A 34 2.91 3.42 20.23
C THR A 34 4.28 3.17 19.60
N HIS A 35 4.87 1.98 19.84
CA HIS A 35 6.14 1.60 19.23
C HIS A 35 6.04 1.52 17.70
N PHE A 36 4.92 0.98 17.19
CA PHE A 36 4.62 0.98 15.74
C PHE A 36 4.66 2.40 15.17
N ASP A 37 3.91 3.34 15.76
CA ASP A 37 3.84 4.72 15.28
C ASP A 37 5.21 5.42 15.34
N GLU A 38 6.00 5.18 16.39
CA GLU A 38 7.37 5.70 16.55
C GLU A 38 8.32 5.15 15.48
N VAL A 39 8.27 3.85 15.20
CA VAL A 39 9.09 3.19 14.18
C VAL A 39 8.74 3.70 12.79
N MET A 40 7.45 3.82 12.44
CA MET A 40 7.02 4.36 11.15
C MET A 40 7.50 5.81 10.97
N LYS A 41 7.34 6.65 12.00
CA LYS A 41 7.82 8.04 11.97
C LYS A 41 9.32 8.13 11.77
N LYS A 42 10.09 7.34 12.53
CA LYS A 42 11.56 7.30 12.45
C LYS A 42 12.03 6.81 11.07
N HIS A 43 11.36 5.81 10.51
CA HIS A 43 11.74 5.28 9.20
C HIS A 43 11.42 6.27 8.07
N VAL A 44 10.27 6.98 8.14
CA VAL A 44 9.94 8.06 7.20
C VAL A 44 10.97 9.20 7.25
N ASP A 45 11.40 9.61 8.44
CA ASP A 45 12.46 10.61 8.61
C ASP A 45 13.78 10.17 7.95
N LEU A 46 14.19 8.91 8.19
CA LEU A 46 15.41 8.33 7.63
C LEU A 46 15.39 8.30 6.09
N ILE A 47 14.30 7.82 5.48
CA ILE A 47 14.23 7.72 4.01
C ILE A 47 14.15 9.08 3.34
N VAL A 48 13.50 10.07 3.95
CA VAL A 48 13.45 11.44 3.41
C VAL A 48 14.85 12.06 3.45
N SER A 49 15.59 11.85 4.54
CA SER A 49 17.01 12.25 4.63
C SER A 49 17.82 11.64 3.49
N ARG A 50 17.70 10.32 3.28
CA ARG A 50 18.45 9.59 2.24
C ARG A 50 18.10 10.06 0.83
N GLN A 51 16.81 10.28 0.54
CA GLN A 51 16.39 10.82 -0.76
C GLN A 51 17.02 12.18 -1.02
N LYS A 52 17.04 13.07 -0.01
CA LYS A 52 17.71 14.36 -0.11
C LYS A 52 19.22 14.22 -0.33
N ASP A 53 19.88 13.34 0.43
CA ASP A 53 21.32 13.08 0.29
C ASP A 53 21.67 12.53 -1.11
N CYS A 54 20.74 11.81 -1.74
CA CYS A 54 20.85 11.34 -3.12
C CYS A 54 20.48 12.38 -4.19
N GLY A 55 20.03 13.58 -3.81
CA GLY A 55 19.65 14.64 -4.75
C GLY A 55 18.26 14.50 -5.37
N ILE A 56 17.33 13.79 -4.74
CA ILE A 56 15.92 13.72 -5.18
C ILE A 56 15.20 15.03 -4.86
N ASP A 57 14.59 15.65 -5.87
CA ASP A 57 13.92 16.95 -5.76
C ASP A 57 12.52 16.88 -5.13
N ILE A 58 11.79 15.80 -5.43
CA ILE A 58 10.44 15.55 -4.92
C ILE A 58 10.42 14.18 -4.23
N VAL A 59 10.37 14.18 -2.90
CA VAL A 59 10.51 12.98 -2.07
C VAL A 59 9.17 12.30 -1.79
N SER A 60 9.19 11.07 -1.29
CA SER A 60 8.01 10.40 -0.72
C SER A 60 8.27 9.85 0.68
N ASP A 61 7.20 9.35 1.31
CA ASP A 61 7.24 8.56 2.53
C ASP A 61 7.64 7.09 2.32
N GLY A 62 8.07 6.72 1.10
CA GLY A 62 8.50 5.37 0.74
C GLY A 62 7.43 4.30 0.92
N GLU A 63 6.15 4.69 1.02
CA GLU A 63 5.03 3.82 1.39
C GLU A 63 5.32 3.01 2.67
N THR A 64 5.96 3.64 3.67
CA THR A 64 6.52 2.97 4.84
C THR A 64 5.48 2.17 5.64
N SER A 65 4.28 2.70 5.83
CA SER A 65 3.22 2.11 6.68
C SER A 65 2.28 1.16 5.93
N LYS A 66 2.50 0.91 4.63
CA LYS A 66 1.62 0.11 3.78
C LYS A 66 2.20 -1.28 3.52
N ILE A 67 1.43 -2.33 3.81
CA ILE A 67 1.85 -3.71 3.51
C ILE A 67 2.08 -3.94 2.01
N SER A 68 1.23 -3.34 1.17
CA SER A 68 1.33 -3.39 -0.29
C SER A 68 0.58 -2.21 -0.91
N TYR A 69 1.00 -1.79 -2.11
CA TYR A 69 0.42 -0.65 -2.83
C TYR A 69 -1.07 -0.83 -3.18
N ALA A 70 -1.58 -2.07 -3.22
CA ALA A 70 -2.99 -2.34 -3.56
C ALA A 70 -3.79 -2.82 -2.34
N THR A 71 -3.26 -3.77 -1.56
CA THR A 71 -4.04 -4.43 -0.50
C THR A 71 -4.19 -3.59 0.75
N TYR A 72 -3.42 -2.50 0.93
CA TYR A 72 -3.59 -1.55 2.05
C TYR A 72 -4.98 -0.89 2.09
N VAL A 73 -5.75 -0.95 1.00
CA VAL A 73 -7.08 -0.34 0.93
C VAL A 73 -8.03 -0.88 2.01
N LYS A 74 -7.84 -2.12 2.47
CA LYS A 74 -8.61 -2.70 3.60
C LYS A 74 -8.39 -1.96 4.91
N ASP A 75 -7.25 -1.28 5.05
CA ASP A 75 -6.92 -0.46 6.23
C ASP A 75 -7.49 0.96 6.11
N ARG A 76 -8.09 1.31 4.96
CA ARG A 76 -8.62 2.65 4.66
C ARG A 76 -10.10 2.68 4.35
N TYR A 77 -10.67 1.55 3.93
CA TYR A 77 -12.06 1.45 3.54
C TYR A 77 -12.72 0.19 4.09
N THR A 78 -14.02 0.29 4.38
CA THR A 78 -14.89 -0.87 4.62
C THR A 78 -15.11 -1.67 3.34
N GLY A 79 -15.77 -2.81 3.47
CA GLY A 79 -16.20 -3.60 2.31
C GLY A 79 -15.13 -4.54 1.75
N PHE A 80 -13.89 -4.48 2.23
CA PHE A 80 -12.81 -5.37 1.85
C PHE A 80 -12.53 -6.42 2.93
N SER A 81 -12.68 -7.70 2.60
CA SER A 81 -12.41 -8.80 3.53
C SER A 81 -12.07 -10.11 2.80
N GLY A 82 -11.78 -11.18 3.56
CA GLY A 82 -11.51 -12.52 3.02
C GLY A 82 -10.14 -12.69 2.35
N ASP A 83 -9.95 -13.86 1.72
CA ASP A 83 -8.79 -14.20 0.91
C ASP A 83 -9.26 -14.75 -0.43
N SER A 84 -9.06 -13.99 -1.50
CA SER A 84 -9.49 -14.37 -2.85
C SER A 84 -8.57 -15.44 -3.45
N PRO A 85 -9.13 -16.37 -4.26
CA PRO A 85 -8.32 -17.39 -4.92
C PRO A 85 -7.27 -16.76 -5.83
N ARG A 86 -6.05 -17.32 -5.78
CA ARG A 86 -4.94 -16.92 -6.63
C ARG A 86 -5.16 -17.49 -8.03
N ASN A 87 -5.80 -16.72 -8.91
CA ASN A 87 -5.92 -17.07 -10.32
C ASN A 87 -4.59 -16.82 -11.02
N ALA A 88 -4.05 -17.83 -11.70
CA ALA A 88 -2.87 -17.65 -12.54
C ALA A 88 -3.20 -16.68 -13.69
N PRO A 89 -2.34 -15.70 -13.97
CA PRO A 89 -2.44 -14.86 -15.17
C PRO A 89 -2.61 -15.71 -16.44
N ALA A 90 -3.50 -15.30 -17.33
CA ALA A 90 -3.88 -16.10 -18.50
C ALA A 90 -2.70 -16.39 -19.45
N ASP A 91 -1.77 -15.45 -19.54
CA ASP A 91 -0.49 -15.61 -20.24
C ASP A 91 0.39 -16.68 -19.57
N LEU A 92 0.44 -16.72 -18.24
CA LEU A 92 1.23 -17.71 -17.51
C LEU A 92 0.66 -19.14 -17.62
N ILE A 93 -0.66 -19.29 -17.79
CA ILE A 93 -1.30 -20.59 -18.04
C ILE A 93 -0.72 -21.24 -19.32
N MET A 94 -0.31 -20.43 -20.30
CA MET A 94 0.32 -20.91 -21.53
C MET A 94 1.76 -21.42 -21.34
N PHE A 95 2.38 -21.18 -20.17
CA PHE A 95 3.75 -21.56 -19.84
C PHE A 95 3.84 -22.32 -18.49
N PRO A 96 3.29 -23.56 -18.41
CA PRO A 96 3.14 -24.30 -17.16
C PRO A 96 4.48 -24.61 -16.44
N THR A 97 5.56 -24.83 -17.19
CA THR A 97 6.89 -25.06 -16.61
C THR A 97 7.46 -23.80 -15.94
N PHE A 98 7.08 -22.60 -16.39
CA PHE A 98 7.47 -21.35 -15.76
C PHE A 98 6.64 -21.06 -14.52
N LEU A 99 5.33 -21.36 -14.55
CA LEU A 99 4.47 -21.35 -13.35
C LEU A 99 5.02 -22.24 -12.24
N GLN A 100 5.44 -23.47 -12.57
CA GLN A 100 6.04 -24.38 -11.60
C GLN A 100 7.29 -23.77 -10.95
N ARG A 101 8.19 -23.20 -11.75
CA ARG A 101 9.40 -22.53 -11.24
C ARG A 101 9.10 -21.36 -10.31
N LEU A 102 8.07 -20.56 -10.60
CA LEU A 102 7.63 -19.46 -9.74
C LEU A 102 7.04 -19.94 -8.41
N ALA A 103 6.31 -21.06 -8.44
CA ALA A 103 5.81 -21.69 -7.22
C ALA A 103 6.95 -22.22 -6.37
N ASP A 104 7.90 -22.94 -6.98
CA ASP A 104 9.06 -23.53 -6.31
C ASP A 104 10.02 -22.47 -5.74
N SER A 105 10.09 -21.28 -6.35
CA SER A 105 10.93 -20.18 -5.87
C SER A 105 10.36 -19.44 -4.64
N GLY A 106 9.22 -19.89 -4.09
CA GLY A 106 8.60 -19.27 -2.92
C GLY A 106 8.07 -17.85 -3.16
N GLY A 107 7.85 -17.47 -4.42
CA GLY A 107 7.42 -16.12 -4.80
C GLY A 107 5.94 -15.83 -4.48
N THR A 108 5.22 -16.79 -3.89
CA THR A 108 3.81 -16.63 -3.56
C THR A 108 3.69 -15.85 -2.26
N PRO A 109 3.11 -14.63 -2.27
CA PRO A 109 2.98 -13.87 -1.05
C PRO A 109 2.03 -14.53 -0.05
N GLU A 110 2.43 -14.60 1.22
CA GLU A 110 1.65 -15.19 2.32
C GLU A 110 0.59 -14.24 2.90
N TYR A 111 0.54 -12.97 2.48
CA TYR A 111 -0.47 -12.03 2.96
C TYR A 111 -1.84 -12.27 2.31
N THR A 112 -2.90 -11.86 3.00
CA THR A 112 -4.28 -12.02 2.52
C THR A 112 -4.54 -11.17 1.28
N ARG A 113 -5.29 -11.72 0.32
CA ARG A 113 -5.78 -10.98 -0.85
C ARG A 113 -7.24 -10.58 -0.60
N PRO A 114 -7.49 -9.45 0.09
CA PRO A 114 -8.85 -9.02 0.37
C PRO A 114 -9.62 -8.83 -0.93
N MET A 115 -10.93 -9.01 -0.85
CA MET A 115 -11.87 -8.84 -1.95
C MET A 115 -13.01 -7.94 -1.49
N CYS A 116 -13.64 -7.25 -2.44
CA CYS A 116 -14.82 -6.47 -2.16
C CYS A 116 -15.99 -7.43 -1.88
N THR A 117 -16.43 -7.45 -0.63
CA THR A 117 -17.51 -8.29 -0.09
C THR A 117 -18.71 -7.47 0.37
N GLY A 118 -18.69 -6.14 0.19
CA GLY A 118 -19.77 -5.26 0.65
C GLY A 118 -19.51 -3.80 0.33
N GLU A 119 -20.33 -2.92 0.91
CA GLU A 119 -20.29 -1.49 0.65
C GLU A 119 -18.96 -0.85 1.05
N VAL A 120 -18.36 -0.08 0.13
CA VAL A 120 -17.07 0.58 0.32
C VAL A 120 -17.27 1.99 0.85
N LYS A 121 -16.82 2.25 2.07
CA LYS A 121 -16.85 3.56 2.74
C LYS A 121 -15.49 3.85 3.37
N PRO A 122 -15.03 5.12 3.41
CA PRO A 122 -13.84 5.46 4.17
C PRO A 122 -13.97 5.04 5.63
N LEU A 123 -12.91 4.43 6.18
CA LEU A 123 -12.74 4.24 7.61
C LEU A 123 -12.37 5.58 8.27
N SER A 124 -12.00 5.54 9.55
CA SER A 124 -11.39 6.70 10.18
C SER A 124 -10.10 7.09 9.42
N ASN A 125 -9.99 8.34 8.98
CA ASN A 125 -8.79 8.87 8.31
C ASN A 125 -7.58 9.01 9.25
N SER A 126 -7.54 8.29 10.37
CA SER A 126 -6.49 8.37 11.40
C SER A 126 -5.14 7.93 10.85
N GLU A 127 -5.05 6.75 10.24
CA GLU A 127 -3.82 6.22 9.65
C GLU A 127 -3.31 7.11 8.50
N LEU A 128 -4.21 7.62 7.65
CA LEU A 128 -3.85 8.59 6.61
C LEU A 128 -3.25 9.87 7.20
N LYS A 129 -3.85 10.40 8.27
CA LYS A 129 -3.35 11.61 8.95
C LYS A 129 -1.98 11.37 9.57
N LYS A 130 -1.71 10.18 10.12
CA LYS A 130 -0.39 9.81 10.65
C LYS A 130 0.66 9.81 9.55
N ASP A 131 0.39 9.17 8.41
CA ASP A 131 1.32 9.17 7.27
C ASP A 131 1.62 10.61 6.81
N ILE A 132 0.57 11.41 6.59
CA ILE A 132 0.72 12.81 6.16
C ILE A 132 1.54 13.61 7.17
N SER A 133 1.29 13.42 8.47
CA SER A 133 2.01 14.10 9.55
C SER A 133 3.50 13.71 9.56
N ASN A 134 3.80 12.42 9.39
CA ASN A 134 5.17 11.91 9.35
C ASN A 134 5.95 12.51 8.18
N LEU A 135 5.37 12.47 6.97
CA LEU A 135 6.01 13.03 5.78
C LEU A 135 6.19 14.55 5.90
N LYS A 136 5.15 15.29 6.32
CA LYS A 136 5.24 16.75 6.50
C LYS A 136 6.31 17.13 7.51
N SER A 137 6.39 16.41 8.63
CA SER A 137 7.40 16.65 9.67
C SER A 137 8.81 16.43 9.14
N ALA A 138 9.04 15.35 8.38
CA ALA A 138 10.33 15.08 7.74
C ALA A 138 10.68 16.16 6.70
N ILE A 139 9.74 16.51 5.81
CA ILE A 139 9.92 17.59 4.82
C ILE A 139 10.33 18.90 5.50
N GLN A 140 9.64 19.28 6.57
CA GLN A 140 9.93 20.50 7.31
C GLN A 140 11.34 20.49 7.91
N LYS A 141 11.73 19.37 8.53
CA LYS A 141 13.06 19.17 9.12
C LYS A 141 14.17 19.29 8.07
N TYR A 142 13.95 18.82 6.86
CA TYR A 142 14.95 18.80 5.79
C TYR A 142 14.89 20.00 4.84
N GLY A 143 14.25 21.10 5.24
CA GLY A 143 14.32 22.38 4.53
C GLY A 143 13.12 22.67 3.62
N ASN A 144 11.94 22.13 3.93
CA ASN A 144 10.68 22.35 3.19
C ASN A 144 10.75 21.94 1.71
N ILE A 145 11.41 20.82 1.42
CA ILE A 145 11.44 20.20 0.09
C ILE A 145 10.04 19.76 -0.39
N HIS A 146 9.88 19.53 -1.69
CA HIS A 146 8.61 19.01 -2.20
C HIS A 146 8.46 17.53 -1.87
N GLY A 147 7.22 17.10 -1.64
CA GLY A 147 6.92 15.69 -1.45
C GLY A 147 5.61 15.24 -2.09
N PHE A 148 5.48 13.94 -2.30
CA PHE A 148 4.29 13.28 -2.82
C PHE A 148 3.96 12.01 -2.03
N MET A 149 2.72 11.53 -2.18
CA MET A 149 2.27 10.25 -1.65
C MET A 149 1.47 9.51 -2.70
N ASN A 150 1.72 8.21 -2.81
CA ASN A 150 0.95 7.34 -3.71
C ASN A 150 -0.42 7.00 -3.12
N ALA A 151 -1.40 6.88 -4.00
CA ALA A 151 -2.70 6.31 -3.70
C ALA A 151 -3.06 5.28 -4.79
N ALA A 152 -3.61 4.15 -4.38
CA ALA A 152 -4.15 3.20 -5.35
C ALA A 152 -5.35 3.82 -6.06
N SER A 153 -5.33 3.82 -7.39
CA SER A 153 -6.47 4.28 -8.17
C SER A 153 -7.62 3.25 -8.11
N PRO A 154 -8.87 3.65 -8.35
CA PRO A 154 -9.99 2.70 -8.42
C PRO A 154 -9.75 1.58 -9.44
N GLY A 155 -9.05 1.88 -10.55
CA GLY A 155 -8.67 0.88 -11.55
C GLY A 155 -7.70 -0.17 -11.02
N VAL A 156 -6.68 0.24 -10.23
CA VAL A 156 -5.78 -0.69 -9.54
C VAL A 156 -6.56 -1.57 -8.57
N ILE A 157 -7.44 -0.96 -7.77
CA ILE A 157 -8.24 -1.71 -6.79
C ILE A 157 -9.14 -2.75 -7.47
N SER A 158 -9.85 -2.35 -8.54
CA SER A 158 -10.72 -3.24 -9.32
C SER A 158 -9.95 -4.39 -9.98
N LEU A 159 -8.72 -4.13 -10.45
CA LEU A 159 -7.87 -5.14 -11.08
C LEU A 159 -7.32 -6.17 -10.08
N PHE A 160 -6.87 -5.71 -8.91
CA PHE A 160 -6.14 -6.58 -7.97
C PHE A 160 -7.02 -7.23 -6.90
N LEU A 161 -8.15 -6.61 -6.55
CA LEU A 161 -9.07 -7.08 -5.52
C LEU A 161 -10.41 -7.45 -6.17
N GLN A 162 -10.74 -8.74 -6.14
CA GLN A 162 -11.95 -9.26 -6.77
C GLN A 162 -13.20 -8.64 -6.14
N ILE A 163 -14.26 -8.50 -6.94
CA ILE A 163 -15.59 -8.14 -6.45
C ILE A 163 -16.41 -9.41 -6.42
N ILE A 164 -16.82 -9.85 -5.22
CA ILE A 164 -17.78 -10.95 -5.10
C ILE A 164 -19.18 -10.33 -5.17
N SER A 165 -19.88 -10.55 -6.27
CA SER A 165 -21.32 -10.31 -6.36
C SER A 165 -22.04 -11.24 -5.38
N THR A 166 -22.56 -10.69 -4.29
CA THR A 166 -23.46 -11.40 -3.37
C THR A 166 -24.84 -11.54 -4.02
N GLN A 167 -25.03 -12.47 -4.97
CA GLN A 167 -26.31 -12.99 -5.49
C GLN A 167 -27.46 -12.03 -5.88
N THR A 168 -27.33 -10.72 -5.73
CA THR A 168 -28.25 -9.73 -6.26
C THR A 168 -27.59 -9.24 -7.55
N GLY A 169 -28.24 -9.50 -8.68
CA GLY A 169 -27.75 -9.17 -10.03
C GLY A 169 -27.64 -7.68 -10.32
N ASP A 170 -27.26 -6.87 -9.34
CA ASP A 170 -27.13 -5.44 -9.41
C ASP A 170 -25.67 -5.02 -9.15
N LEU A 171 -24.90 -4.98 -10.23
CA LEU A 171 -23.53 -4.44 -10.26
C LEU A 171 -23.49 -2.94 -9.89
N SER A 172 -24.64 -2.24 -9.87
CA SER A 172 -24.70 -0.81 -9.50
C SER A 172 -24.55 -0.57 -7.99
N SER A 173 -24.70 -1.60 -7.16
CA SER A 173 -24.53 -1.52 -5.71
C SER A 173 -23.06 -1.63 -5.26
N CYS A 174 -22.21 -2.29 -6.06
CA CYS A 174 -20.75 -2.33 -5.88
C CYS A 174 -20.03 -1.20 -6.63
N THR A 175 -20.75 -0.28 -7.27
CA THR A 175 -20.13 0.87 -7.91
C THR A 175 -19.43 1.70 -6.84
N CYS A 176 -18.13 1.82 -7.01
CA CYS A 176 -17.23 2.59 -6.17
C CYS A 176 -17.64 4.08 -6.20
N ARG A 177 -18.65 4.49 -5.42
CA ARG A 177 -19.01 5.90 -5.16
C ARG A 177 -17.98 6.59 -4.25
N CYS A 178 -16.76 6.04 -4.15
CA CYS A 178 -15.71 6.51 -3.26
C CYS A 178 -14.95 7.73 -3.77
N PHE A 179 -15.23 8.20 -5.00
CA PHE A 179 -14.45 9.24 -5.68
C PHE A 179 -15.23 10.53 -5.98
N GLU A 180 -16.43 10.71 -5.40
CA GLU A 180 -17.24 11.93 -5.57
C GLU A 180 -17.08 12.96 -4.43
N GLY A 181 -15.97 12.93 -3.67
CA GLY A 181 -15.73 13.82 -2.52
C GLY A 181 -14.38 14.53 -2.54
#